data_AF-A0A7Y8J228-F1
#
_entry.id   AF-A0A7Y8J228-F1
#
_cell.length_a   1.000
_cell.length_b   1.000
_cell.length_c   1.000
_cell.angle_alpha   90.00
_cell.angle_beta   90.00
_cell.angle_gamma   90.00
#
_symmetry.space_group_name_H-M   'P 1'
#
loop_
_entity.id
_entity.type
_entity.pdbx_description
1 polymer ?
#
loop_
_entity_poly.entity_id
_entity_poly.type
_entity_poly.pdbx_seq_one_letter_code
_entity_poly.pdbx_strand_id
1 'polypeptide(L)'
;MRITRRGFIADTMAAGFVLPAMPGRATELACGPGTAKVSPEELDRAAAAPVLKLDGISSPVMIDSIRLLKKGGDFLVHVRSKDGAEGVSLTDPPRANYLAPILQQLIIPFFIGKDARDLENLLWELYRWNSNYKMYGLAFWCPQAWVEFAILDMLGRIASRPMGELLGGLVRREVAFYVASGRRDTTPEQEVEYLRKLLEQSGAKALKFRVGGRMSRNADALPGRTENLIRLAGKTFGGSYDIHADSNSSYDPPKAIEVGRMLEGIGAVYFEEPCPFDHLEDTKKVADALTIPVAGGEQEYSDWRFRWMIANRGVDIVQPDLHYYGGMVRSIRVARMA
;
A
#
# COMPACT_ATOMS: atom_id res chain seq x y z
N MET A 1 -7.74 42.31 -1.17
CA MET A 1 -8.99 42.19 -0.38
C MET A 1 -8.93 40.87 0.39
N ARG A 2 -8.76 40.91 1.72
CA ARG A 2 -8.57 39.71 2.56
C ARG A 2 -9.92 39.10 2.91
N ILE A 3 -10.14 37.84 2.53
CA ILE A 3 -11.33 37.07 2.92
C ILE A 3 -10.94 36.20 4.14
N THR A 4 -11.63 36.40 5.26
CA THR A 4 -11.43 35.67 6.51
C THR A 4 -12.52 34.62 6.76
N ARG A 5 -12.14 33.61 7.55
CA ARG A 5 -12.78 32.30 7.84
C ARG A 5 -14.20 32.29 8.46
N ARG A 6 -15.05 33.31 8.29
CA ARG A 6 -16.38 33.37 8.97
C ARG A 6 -17.60 33.58 8.06
N GLY A 7 -17.50 33.37 6.76
CA GLY A 7 -18.58 33.62 5.79
C GLY A 7 -19.26 32.40 5.17
N PHE A 8 -19.23 31.20 5.78
CA PHE A 8 -19.76 29.99 5.13
C PHE A 8 -20.64 29.10 6.03
N ILE A 9 -21.39 29.68 6.96
CA ILE A 9 -22.46 28.97 7.68
C ILE A 9 -23.70 29.87 7.73
N ALA A 10 -24.41 29.93 6.62
CA ALA A 10 -25.83 30.23 6.55
C ALA A 10 -26.29 29.79 5.15
N ASP A 11 -27.40 29.05 5.10
CA ASP A 11 -28.11 28.55 3.92
C ASP A 11 -27.83 27.10 3.50
N THR A 12 -28.27 26.14 4.33
CA THR A 12 -29.20 25.10 3.84
C THR A 12 -29.88 24.38 5.00
N MET A 13 -31.07 24.85 5.41
CA MET A 13 -32.09 23.99 6.01
C MET A 13 -33.23 23.89 5.01
N ALA A 14 -33.47 22.70 4.47
CA ALA A 14 -34.79 22.11 4.18
C ALA A 14 -34.67 21.03 3.08
N ALA A 15 -34.76 19.77 3.51
CA ALA A 15 -35.55 18.70 2.91
C ALA A 15 -34.93 17.37 3.33
N GLY A 16 -35.49 16.79 4.39
CA GLY A 16 -35.11 15.47 4.86
C GLY A 16 -35.56 14.39 3.87
N PHE A 17 -34.64 13.49 3.56
CA PHE A 17 -34.95 12.11 3.27
C PHE A 17 -34.12 11.26 4.23
N VAL A 18 -34.79 10.66 5.21
CA VAL A 18 -34.23 9.60 6.05
C VAL A 18 -34.13 8.37 5.17
N LEU A 19 -32.94 8.10 4.63
CA LEU A 19 -32.61 6.80 4.08
C LEU A 19 -32.28 5.88 5.27
N PRO A 20 -32.89 4.70 5.37
CA PRO A 20 -32.53 3.76 6.43
C PRO A 20 -31.09 3.33 6.24
N ALA A 21 -30.30 3.42 7.31
CA ALA A 21 -28.96 2.84 7.35
C ALA A 21 -29.09 1.33 7.13
N MET A 22 -28.83 0.89 5.91
CA MET A 22 -28.61 -0.52 5.62
C MET A 22 -27.35 -0.95 6.38
N PRO A 23 -27.40 -2.00 7.22
CA PRO A 23 -26.19 -2.51 7.83
C PRO A 23 -25.26 -2.94 6.69
N GLY A 24 -24.08 -2.34 6.64
CA GLY A 24 -23.00 -2.79 5.77
C GLY A 24 -22.64 -4.20 6.19
N ARG A 25 -23.25 -5.19 5.56
CA ARG A 25 -22.78 -6.56 5.58
C ARG A 25 -21.39 -6.50 4.97
N ALA A 26 -20.37 -6.84 5.75
CA ALA A 26 -19.08 -7.22 5.21
C ALA A 26 -19.36 -8.14 4.03
N THR A 27 -19.02 -7.71 2.82
CA THR A 27 -18.97 -8.61 1.68
C THR A 27 -18.06 -9.74 2.11
N GLU A 28 -18.61 -10.94 2.24
CA GLU A 28 -17.85 -12.15 2.45
C GLU A 28 -16.76 -12.19 1.37
N LEU A 29 -15.54 -11.79 1.73
CA LEU A 29 -14.32 -12.25 1.07
C LEU A 29 -14.09 -13.69 1.50
N ALA A 30 -15.13 -14.52 1.35
CA ALA A 30 -14.98 -15.96 1.40
C ALA A 30 -14.36 -16.35 0.07
N CYS A 31 -13.03 -16.46 0.05
CA CYS A 31 -12.36 -17.31 -0.93
C CYS A 31 -12.89 -18.74 -0.69
N GLY A 32 -14.00 -19.07 -1.34
CA GLY A 32 -14.58 -20.40 -1.29
C GLY A 32 -13.56 -21.44 -1.77
N PRO A 33 -13.64 -22.69 -1.27
CA PRO A 33 -12.79 -23.77 -1.75
C PRO A 33 -13.18 -24.09 -3.20
N GLY A 34 -12.53 -23.42 -4.15
CA GLY A 34 -12.89 -23.54 -5.57
C GLY A 34 -12.32 -22.49 -6.52
N THR A 35 -11.45 -21.56 -6.08
CA THR A 35 -10.71 -20.74 -7.05
C THR A 35 -9.81 -21.66 -7.87
N ALA A 36 -10.08 -21.75 -9.18
CA ALA A 36 -9.23 -22.50 -10.09
C ALA A 36 -7.79 -22.02 -9.90
N LYS A 37 -6.84 -22.96 -9.78
CA LYS A 37 -5.42 -22.60 -9.74
C LYS A 37 -5.10 -21.79 -10.99
N VAL A 38 -4.79 -20.51 -10.80
CA VAL A 38 -4.33 -19.64 -11.89
C VAL A 38 -3.01 -20.20 -12.40
N SER A 39 -2.94 -20.45 -13.71
CA SER A 39 -1.74 -21.01 -14.31
C SER A 39 -0.58 -20.02 -14.25
N PRO A 40 0.67 -20.49 -14.13
CA PRO A 40 1.86 -19.67 -14.26
C PRO A 40 1.82 -18.75 -15.51
N GLU A 41 1.32 -19.26 -16.63
CA GLU A 41 1.22 -18.55 -17.90
C GLU A 41 0.16 -17.43 -17.89
N GLU A 42 -0.94 -17.59 -17.15
CA GLU A 42 -1.95 -16.55 -16.96
C GLU A 42 -1.39 -15.40 -16.12
N LEU A 43 -0.65 -15.72 -15.06
CA LEU A 43 0.02 -14.70 -14.23
C LEU A 43 1.05 -13.91 -15.04
N ASP A 44 1.86 -14.60 -15.86
CA ASP A 44 2.85 -13.94 -16.72
C ASP A 44 2.19 -13.02 -17.75
N ARG A 45 1.06 -13.44 -18.32
CA ARG A 45 0.28 -12.62 -19.25
C ARG A 45 -0.33 -11.41 -18.57
N ALA A 46 -0.87 -11.57 -17.35
CA ALA A 46 -1.44 -10.49 -16.56
C ALA A 46 -0.37 -9.44 -16.18
N ALA A 47 0.82 -9.91 -15.80
CA ALA A 47 1.96 -9.06 -15.45
C ALA A 47 2.56 -8.33 -16.66
N ALA A 48 2.56 -8.94 -17.84
CA ALA A 48 3.11 -8.37 -19.07
C ALA A 48 2.18 -7.34 -19.76
N ALA A 49 0.91 -7.29 -19.39
CA ALA A 49 -0.05 -6.37 -20.00
C ALA A 49 0.35 -4.90 -19.73
N PRO A 50 0.33 -4.01 -20.74
CA PRO A 50 0.58 -2.58 -20.55
C PRO A 50 -0.36 -1.98 -19.51
N VAL A 51 0.18 -1.10 -18.67
CA VAL A 51 -0.54 -0.43 -17.59
C VAL A 51 -0.94 0.99 -18.01
N LEU A 52 -0.03 1.69 -18.66
CA LEU A 52 -0.14 3.11 -18.94
C LEU A 52 -1.07 3.39 -20.13
N LYS A 53 -2.06 4.24 -19.91
CA LYS A 53 -2.99 4.76 -20.92
C LYS A 53 -2.63 6.20 -21.25
N LEU A 54 -2.23 6.44 -22.50
CA LEU A 54 -1.72 7.73 -22.98
C LEU A 54 -2.73 8.46 -23.89
N ASP A 55 -4.00 8.07 -23.85
CA ASP A 55 -5.05 8.72 -24.62
C ASP A 55 -5.04 10.24 -24.33
N GLY A 56 -4.84 11.03 -25.39
CA GLY A 56 -4.72 12.49 -25.29
C GLY A 56 -3.29 13.04 -25.18
N ILE A 57 -2.25 12.20 -25.15
CA ILE A 57 -0.83 12.60 -25.07
C ILE A 57 -0.09 12.17 -26.35
N SER A 58 -0.36 12.84 -27.47
CA SER A 58 0.18 12.47 -28.79
C SER A 58 1.54 13.09 -29.13
N SER A 59 1.89 14.21 -28.51
CA SER A 59 3.17 14.90 -28.73
C SER A 59 4.25 14.38 -27.77
N PRO A 60 5.53 14.33 -28.19
CA PRO A 60 6.64 13.98 -27.30
C PRO A 60 6.66 14.81 -26.02
N VAL A 61 6.85 14.18 -24.87
CA VAL A 61 6.97 14.85 -23.58
C VAL A 61 8.39 14.69 -23.09
N MET A 62 9.30 15.49 -23.64
CA MET A 62 10.73 15.38 -23.35
C MET A 62 11.04 15.88 -21.94
N ILE A 63 11.60 15.03 -21.08
CA ILE A 63 12.01 15.38 -19.72
C ILE A 63 13.22 16.32 -19.79
N ASP A 64 13.07 17.51 -19.23
CA ASP A 64 14.12 18.55 -19.19
C ASP A 64 14.90 18.51 -17.88
N SER A 65 14.19 18.45 -16.74
CA SER A 65 14.83 18.42 -15.43
C SER A 65 14.03 17.60 -14.42
N ILE A 66 14.74 16.97 -13.49
CA ILE A 66 14.20 16.36 -12.28
C ILE A 66 15.00 16.89 -11.09
N ARG A 67 14.32 17.36 -10.06
CA ARG A 67 14.95 17.97 -8.88
C ARG A 67 14.38 17.37 -7.60
N LEU A 68 15.26 17.07 -6.66
CA LEU A 68 14.87 16.77 -5.29
C LEU A 68 14.79 18.07 -4.50
N LEU A 69 13.58 18.48 -4.15
CA LEU A 69 13.30 19.65 -3.34
C LEU A 69 13.16 19.23 -1.88
N LYS A 70 13.55 20.11 -0.95
CA LYS A 70 13.41 19.88 0.49
C LYS A 70 12.72 21.07 1.15
N LYS A 71 11.73 20.80 2.00
CA LYS A 71 11.09 21.82 2.86
C LYS A 71 10.89 21.24 4.26
N GLY A 72 11.63 21.76 5.23
CA GLY A 72 11.63 21.19 6.57
C GLY A 72 12.17 19.76 6.57
N GLY A 73 11.39 18.82 7.11
CA GLY A 73 11.70 17.38 7.12
C GLY A 73 11.28 16.63 5.84
N ASP A 74 10.52 17.29 4.96
CA ASP A 74 9.90 16.65 3.80
C ASP A 74 10.73 16.85 2.52
N PHE A 75 10.72 15.84 1.66
CA PHE A 75 11.32 15.88 0.33
C PHE A 75 10.26 15.67 -0.74
N LEU A 76 10.43 16.38 -1.86
CA LEU A 76 9.58 16.26 -3.04
C LEU A 76 10.44 16.05 -4.28
N VAL A 77 10.00 15.20 -5.20
CA VAL A 77 10.59 15.14 -6.54
C VAL A 77 9.75 16.01 -7.47
N HIS A 78 10.40 16.96 -8.14
CA HIS A 78 9.79 17.82 -9.15
C HIS A 78 10.36 17.49 -10.52
N VAL A 79 9.51 17.14 -11.49
CA VAL A 79 9.88 16.92 -12.88
C VAL A 79 9.33 18.06 -13.74
N ARG A 80 10.09 18.43 -14.78
CA ARG A 80 9.69 19.40 -15.79
C ARG A 80 10.01 18.91 -17.20
N SER A 81 9.10 19.12 -18.13
CA SER A 81 9.31 18.87 -19.56
C SER A 81 9.92 20.08 -20.28
N LYS A 82 10.48 19.88 -21.47
CA LYS A 82 11.03 20.96 -22.31
C LYS A 82 10.00 22.03 -22.69
N ASP A 83 8.74 21.62 -22.84
CA ASP A 83 7.62 22.51 -23.16
C ASP A 83 7.00 23.14 -21.90
N GLY A 84 7.60 22.91 -20.73
CA GLY A 84 7.25 23.57 -19.48
C GLY A 84 6.16 22.89 -18.65
N ALA A 85 5.67 21.71 -19.04
CA ALA A 85 4.79 20.92 -18.19
C ALA A 85 5.54 20.44 -16.95
N GLU A 86 4.85 20.29 -15.82
CA GLU A 86 5.47 19.95 -14.54
C GLU A 86 4.68 18.86 -13.82
N GLY A 87 5.36 18.09 -12.98
CA GLY A 87 4.75 17.14 -12.05
C GLY A 87 5.53 17.04 -10.76
N VAL A 88 4.85 16.60 -9.71
CA VAL A 88 5.41 16.48 -8.36
C VAL A 88 5.06 15.16 -7.71
N SER A 89 5.94 14.67 -6.86
CA SER A 89 5.65 13.58 -5.93
C SER A 89 6.28 13.82 -4.57
N LEU A 90 5.72 13.15 -3.56
CA LEU A 90 6.34 13.03 -2.25
C LEU A 90 7.26 11.81 -2.24
N THR A 91 8.32 11.90 -1.46
CA THR A 91 9.14 10.73 -1.10
C THR A 91 8.58 10.06 0.15
N ASP A 92 8.93 8.81 0.43
CA ASP A 92 8.61 8.17 1.70
C ASP A 92 9.59 8.60 2.82
N PRO A 93 9.15 9.33 3.86
CA PRO A 93 10.01 9.72 4.95
C PRO A 93 10.32 8.53 5.87
N PRO A 94 11.51 8.45 6.47
CA PRO A 94 12.62 9.40 6.36
C PRO A 94 13.60 9.06 5.22
N ARG A 95 13.25 8.17 4.28
CA ARG A 95 14.23 7.47 3.42
C ARG A 95 14.96 8.38 2.46
N ALA A 96 14.33 9.45 1.99
CA ALA A 96 15.00 10.47 1.18
C ALA A 96 16.27 11.04 1.85
N ASN A 97 16.37 11.04 3.19
CA ASN A 97 17.58 11.50 3.88
C ASN A 97 18.82 10.67 3.55
N TYR A 98 18.68 9.38 3.26
CA TYR A 98 19.79 8.47 3.00
C TYR A 98 19.77 7.84 1.60
N LEU A 99 18.66 7.92 0.87
CA LEU A 99 18.56 7.45 -0.52
C LEU A 99 18.67 8.58 -1.56
N ALA A 100 18.71 9.85 -1.15
CA ALA A 100 18.91 10.98 -2.07
C ALA A 100 20.15 10.86 -2.97
N PRO A 101 21.32 10.37 -2.50
CA PRO A 101 22.46 10.17 -3.38
C PRO A 101 22.17 9.17 -4.52
N ILE A 102 21.42 8.10 -4.24
CA ILE A 102 21.02 7.13 -5.27
C ILE A 102 20.09 7.78 -6.28
N LEU A 103 19.08 8.51 -5.80
CA LEU A 103 18.19 9.28 -6.68
C LEU A 103 18.98 10.20 -7.61
N GLN A 104 19.90 10.99 -7.06
CA GLN A 104 20.65 12.01 -7.81
C GLN A 104 21.68 11.43 -8.77
N GLN A 105 22.34 10.33 -8.40
CA GLN A 105 23.46 9.78 -9.17
C GLN A 105 23.05 8.68 -10.13
N LEU A 106 22.02 7.88 -9.78
CA LEU A 106 21.68 6.65 -10.49
C LEU A 106 20.30 6.66 -11.15
N ILE A 107 19.38 7.52 -10.70
CA ILE A 107 18.00 7.56 -11.22
C ILE A 107 17.78 8.78 -12.11
N ILE A 108 17.96 9.98 -11.57
CA ILE A 108 17.70 11.24 -12.29
C ILE A 108 18.46 11.33 -13.62
N PRO A 109 19.78 11.05 -13.70
CA PRO A 109 20.53 11.24 -14.93
C PRO A 109 20.02 10.38 -16.09
N PHE A 110 19.42 9.22 -15.81
CA PHE A 110 18.88 8.33 -16.83
C PHE A 110 17.68 8.95 -17.56
N PHE A 111 16.80 9.67 -16.86
CA PHE A 111 15.55 10.19 -17.43
C PHE A 111 15.72 11.47 -18.25
N ILE A 112 16.80 12.23 -18.04
CA ILE A 112 16.99 13.52 -18.71
C ILE A 112 17.08 13.33 -20.23
N GLY A 113 16.27 14.08 -20.97
CA GLY A 113 16.20 14.02 -22.42
C GLY A 113 15.42 12.82 -22.99
N LYS A 114 14.77 12.01 -22.15
CA LYS A 114 13.88 10.92 -22.59
C LYS A 114 12.43 11.39 -22.72
N ASP A 115 11.65 10.70 -23.55
CA ASP A 115 10.22 10.96 -23.72
C ASP A 115 9.43 10.25 -22.60
N ALA A 116 8.76 11.02 -21.75
CA ALA A 116 7.99 10.52 -20.61
C ALA A 116 6.83 9.61 -21.01
N ARG A 117 6.40 9.63 -22.27
CA ARG A 117 5.37 8.70 -22.79
C ARG A 117 5.84 7.24 -22.78
N ASP A 118 7.14 6.99 -22.86
CA ASP A 118 7.72 5.64 -22.88
C ASP A 118 7.96 5.08 -21.46
N LEU A 119 7.33 5.66 -20.43
CA LEU A 119 7.64 5.43 -19.02
C LEU A 119 7.81 3.96 -18.64
N GLU A 120 6.91 3.06 -19.08
CA GLU A 120 7.03 1.63 -18.73
C GLU A 120 8.31 0.98 -19.24
N ASN A 121 8.73 1.28 -20.47
CA ASN A 121 10.00 0.80 -21.01
C ASN A 121 11.18 1.50 -20.35
N LEU A 122 11.05 2.80 -20.05
CA LEU A 122 12.09 3.54 -19.32
C LEU A 122 12.38 2.95 -17.95
N LEU A 123 11.37 2.48 -17.20
CA LEU A 123 11.57 1.81 -15.91
C LEU A 123 12.38 0.50 -16.09
N TRP A 124 12.13 -0.26 -17.15
CA TRP A 124 12.87 -1.47 -17.47
C TRP A 124 14.32 -1.20 -17.93
N GLU A 125 14.53 -0.15 -18.71
CA GLU A 125 15.86 0.32 -19.10
C GLU A 125 16.65 0.86 -17.90
N LEU A 126 16.02 1.65 -17.04
CA LEU A 126 16.61 2.23 -15.83
C LEU A 126 17.16 1.15 -14.91
N TYR A 127 16.39 0.06 -14.72
CA TYR A 127 16.81 -1.07 -13.90
C TYR A 127 18.13 -1.69 -14.36
N ARG A 128 18.39 -1.69 -15.67
CA ARG A 128 19.62 -2.24 -16.27
C ARG A 128 20.72 -1.20 -16.42
N TRP A 129 20.35 0.07 -16.53
CA TRP A 129 21.27 1.18 -16.72
C TRP A 129 22.29 1.25 -15.58
N ASN A 130 23.57 1.39 -15.94
CA ASN A 130 24.69 1.46 -15.01
C ASN A 130 24.72 0.34 -13.94
N SER A 131 24.24 -0.87 -14.27
CA SER A 131 24.12 -2.00 -13.33
C SER A 131 23.23 -1.72 -12.10
N ASN A 132 22.24 -0.84 -12.23
CA ASN A 132 21.30 -0.51 -11.15
C ASN A 132 20.62 -1.75 -10.52
N TYR A 133 20.44 -2.83 -11.29
CA TYR A 133 19.90 -4.10 -10.81
C TYR A 133 20.65 -4.69 -9.61
N LYS A 134 21.90 -4.30 -9.36
CA LYS A 134 22.69 -4.72 -8.19
C LYS A 134 22.32 -4.00 -6.89
N MET A 135 21.61 -2.87 -6.97
CA MET A 135 21.12 -2.11 -5.81
C MET A 135 19.75 -2.58 -5.30
N TYR A 136 19.22 -3.67 -5.88
CA TYR A 136 17.90 -4.26 -5.65
C TYR A 136 17.32 -4.08 -4.24
N GLY A 137 16.01 -3.85 -4.14
CA GLY A 137 15.33 -3.54 -2.88
C GLY A 137 15.11 -2.03 -2.69
N LEU A 138 14.89 -1.60 -1.45
CA LEU A 138 14.53 -0.20 -1.13
C LEU A 138 15.50 0.83 -1.73
N ALA A 139 16.78 0.47 -1.84
CA ALA A 139 17.81 1.37 -2.33
C ALA A 139 17.57 1.79 -3.79
N PHE A 140 17.05 0.89 -4.63
CA PHE A 140 16.69 1.19 -6.01
C PHE A 140 15.21 1.58 -6.17
N TRP A 141 14.31 0.81 -5.54
CA TRP A 141 12.88 0.92 -5.81
C TRP A 141 12.24 2.19 -5.27
N CYS A 142 12.60 2.67 -4.06
CA CYS A 142 12.03 3.92 -3.56
C CYS A 142 12.42 5.12 -4.45
N PRO A 143 13.71 5.37 -4.77
CA PRO A 143 14.09 6.46 -5.66
C PRO A 143 13.44 6.41 -7.05
N GLN A 144 13.30 5.21 -7.63
CA GLN A 144 12.57 5.04 -8.89
C GLN A 144 11.10 5.43 -8.73
N ALA A 145 10.41 4.92 -7.72
CA ALA A 145 9.00 5.18 -7.48
C ALA A 145 8.72 6.68 -7.37
N TRP A 146 9.58 7.45 -6.68
CA TRP A 146 9.41 8.89 -6.55
C TRP A 146 9.44 9.60 -7.91
N VAL A 147 10.36 9.21 -8.80
CA VAL A 147 10.43 9.77 -10.16
C VAL A 147 9.22 9.33 -10.98
N GLU A 148 8.83 8.06 -10.90
CA GLU A 148 7.64 7.54 -11.58
C GLU A 148 6.38 8.33 -11.20
N PHE A 149 6.14 8.56 -9.90
CA PHE A 149 5.01 9.32 -9.42
C PHE A 149 5.00 10.77 -9.95
N ALA A 150 6.17 11.42 -9.99
CA ALA A 150 6.27 12.78 -10.50
C ALA A 150 6.00 12.84 -12.02
N ILE A 151 6.49 11.86 -12.77
CA ILE A 151 6.21 11.74 -14.22
C ILE A 151 4.72 11.46 -14.45
N LEU A 152 4.10 10.58 -13.68
CA LEU A 152 2.68 10.27 -13.78
C LEU A 152 1.80 11.49 -13.43
N ASP A 153 2.17 12.28 -12.42
CA ASP A 153 1.50 13.57 -12.12
C ASP A 153 1.62 14.55 -13.30
N MET A 154 2.81 14.65 -13.90
CA MET A 154 3.03 15.50 -15.09
C MET A 154 2.17 15.06 -16.28
N LEU A 155 2.16 13.77 -16.60
CA LEU A 155 1.36 13.22 -17.69
C LEU A 155 -0.14 13.40 -17.43
N GLY A 156 -0.59 13.24 -16.18
CA GLY A 156 -1.97 13.45 -15.78
C GLY A 156 -2.41 14.89 -16.00
N ARG A 157 -1.57 15.86 -15.63
CA ARG A 157 -1.79 17.28 -15.88
C ARG A 157 -1.87 17.62 -17.36
N ILE A 158 -0.97 17.07 -18.18
CA ILE A 158 -1.00 17.26 -19.65
C ILE A 158 -2.33 16.74 -20.22
N ALA A 159 -2.75 15.54 -19.81
CA ALA A 159 -4.00 14.94 -20.24
C ALA A 159 -5.25 15.58 -19.61
N SER A 160 -5.10 16.48 -18.63
CA SER A 160 -6.18 17.01 -17.79
C SER A 160 -7.01 15.90 -17.11
N ARG A 161 -6.34 14.84 -16.64
CA ARG A 161 -6.95 13.66 -16.03
C ARG A 161 -6.29 13.32 -14.69
N PRO A 162 -7.03 12.76 -13.72
CA PRO A 162 -6.43 12.21 -12.51
C PRO A 162 -5.41 11.12 -12.86
N MET A 163 -4.29 11.07 -12.13
CA MET A 163 -3.22 10.09 -12.34
C MET A 163 -3.74 8.64 -12.43
N GLY A 164 -4.72 8.26 -11.59
CA GLY A 164 -5.31 6.92 -11.60
C GLY A 164 -6.00 6.53 -12.91
N GLU A 165 -6.46 7.50 -13.70
CA GLU A 165 -7.05 7.21 -15.01
C GLU A 165 -6.02 6.78 -16.07
N LEU A 166 -4.77 7.21 -15.90
CA LEU A 166 -3.65 6.76 -16.75
C LEU A 166 -3.30 5.30 -16.49
N LEU A 167 -3.81 4.69 -15.42
CA LEU A 167 -3.33 3.44 -14.85
C LEU A 167 -4.35 2.29 -14.93
N GLY A 168 -5.42 2.45 -15.70
CA GLY A 168 -6.46 1.42 -15.84
C GLY A 168 -7.87 1.98 -15.98
N GLY A 169 -8.09 3.26 -15.65
CA GLY A 169 -9.40 3.89 -15.61
C GLY A 169 -10.00 3.88 -14.21
N LEU A 170 -11.01 4.72 -13.98
CA LEU A 170 -11.59 4.93 -12.66
C LEU A 170 -12.71 3.91 -12.39
N VAL A 171 -12.46 2.97 -11.46
CA VAL A 171 -13.45 1.95 -11.07
C VAL A 171 -14.34 2.37 -9.89
N ARG A 172 -13.88 3.32 -9.07
CA ARG A 172 -14.62 3.90 -7.94
C ARG A 172 -14.07 5.29 -7.61
N ARG A 173 -14.94 6.18 -7.12
CA ARG A 173 -14.58 7.54 -6.69
C ARG A 173 -14.36 7.67 -5.19
N GLU A 174 -14.86 6.71 -4.43
CA GLU A 174 -14.76 6.65 -2.97
C GLU A 174 -14.12 5.31 -2.59
N VAL A 175 -13.22 5.35 -1.61
CA VAL A 175 -12.47 4.18 -1.12
C VAL A 175 -12.59 4.16 0.39
N ALA A 176 -12.99 3.01 0.95
CA ALA A 176 -12.99 2.80 2.38
C ALA A 176 -11.54 2.78 2.90
N PHE A 177 -11.33 3.29 4.11
CA PHE A 177 -10.04 3.25 4.78
C PHE A 177 -10.21 2.73 6.21
N TYR A 178 -9.13 2.18 6.74
CA TYR A 178 -9.03 1.79 8.15
C TYR A 178 -8.05 2.72 8.88
N VAL A 179 -8.25 2.89 10.19
CA VAL A 179 -7.25 3.56 11.04
C VAL A 179 -6.27 2.53 11.56
N ALA A 180 -4.97 2.79 11.39
CA ALA A 180 -3.92 1.86 11.80
C ALA A 180 -3.10 2.44 12.94
N SER A 181 -3.02 1.74 14.06
CA SER A 181 -2.07 2.09 15.12
C SER A 181 -0.73 1.40 14.89
N GLY A 182 0.36 2.14 15.05
CA GLY A 182 1.73 1.62 15.02
C GLY A 182 2.28 1.18 16.39
N ARG A 183 1.52 1.37 17.48
CA ARG A 183 2.04 1.31 18.85
C ARG A 183 2.12 -0.13 19.37
N ARG A 184 3.14 -0.37 20.19
CA ARG A 184 3.44 -1.67 20.84
C ARG A 184 3.85 -1.52 22.30
N ASP A 185 4.24 -0.32 22.68
CA ASP A 185 4.67 0.14 24.01
C ASP A 185 3.49 0.53 24.93
N THR A 186 2.27 0.12 24.56
CA THR A 186 1.02 0.45 25.24
C THR A 186 0.38 -0.78 25.87
N THR A 187 -0.33 -0.62 26.99
CA THR A 187 -1.20 -1.69 27.49
C THR A 187 -2.41 -1.88 26.54
N PRO A 188 -3.12 -3.03 26.60
CA PRO A 188 -4.35 -3.24 25.85
C PRO A 188 -5.39 -2.12 25.98
N GLU A 189 -5.59 -1.60 27.19
CA GLU A 189 -6.57 -0.55 27.49
C GLU A 189 -6.17 0.78 26.86
N GLN A 190 -4.89 1.13 26.95
CA GLN A 190 -4.34 2.34 26.30
C GLN A 190 -4.43 2.26 24.78
N GLU A 191 -4.30 1.04 24.22
CA GLU A 191 -4.42 0.79 22.80
C GLU A 191 -5.85 0.95 22.29
N VAL A 192 -6.79 0.29 22.95
CA VAL A 192 -8.21 0.37 22.63
C VAL A 192 -8.74 1.79 22.77
N GLU A 193 -8.40 2.50 23.85
CA GLU A 193 -8.85 3.88 24.06
C GLU A 193 -8.34 4.84 22.97
N TYR A 194 -7.11 4.63 22.49
CA TYR A 194 -6.56 5.43 21.39
C TYR A 194 -7.25 5.13 20.06
N LEU A 195 -7.45 3.85 19.74
CA LEU A 195 -8.14 3.43 18.52
C LEU A 195 -9.57 3.96 18.49
N ARG A 196 -10.27 3.94 19.64
CA ARG A 196 -11.60 4.54 19.78
C ARG A 196 -11.59 6.03 19.39
N LYS A 197 -10.61 6.81 19.90
CA LYS A 197 -10.47 8.23 19.54
C LYS A 197 -10.22 8.42 18.05
N LEU A 198 -9.35 7.60 17.44
CA LEU A 198 -9.08 7.68 16.00
C LEU A 198 -10.33 7.36 15.16
N LEU A 199 -11.10 6.35 15.55
CA LEU A 199 -12.36 5.99 14.90
C LEU A 199 -13.38 7.13 14.98
N GLU A 200 -13.57 7.72 16.17
CA GLU A 200 -14.48 8.84 16.37
C GLU A 200 -14.08 10.08 15.56
N GLN A 201 -12.78 10.38 15.50
CA GLN A 201 -12.26 11.55 14.78
C GLN A 201 -12.32 11.38 13.26
N SER A 202 -12.07 10.17 12.76
CA SER A 202 -11.99 9.90 11.33
C SER A 202 -13.31 9.46 10.71
N GLY A 203 -14.24 8.94 11.50
CA GLY A 203 -15.45 8.28 11.02
C GLY A 203 -15.22 6.90 10.38
N ALA A 204 -13.98 6.38 10.46
CA ALA A 204 -13.63 5.08 9.88
C ALA A 204 -14.46 3.94 10.48
N LYS A 205 -14.70 2.91 9.67
CA LYS A 205 -15.44 1.69 10.07
C LYS A 205 -14.53 0.47 10.26
N ALA A 206 -13.23 0.68 10.14
CA ALA A 206 -12.23 -0.37 10.22
C ALA A 206 -10.99 0.11 10.98
N LEU A 207 -10.33 -0.81 11.68
CA LEU A 207 -9.13 -0.52 12.48
C LEU A 207 -8.09 -1.63 12.34
N LYS A 208 -6.81 -1.26 12.50
CA LYS A 208 -5.68 -2.20 12.59
C LYS A 208 -4.85 -1.96 13.84
N PHE A 209 -4.56 -3.02 14.60
CA PHE A 209 -3.67 -2.99 15.75
C PHE A 209 -2.50 -3.96 15.63
N ARG A 210 -1.49 -3.80 16.49
CA ARG A 210 -0.26 -4.60 16.47
C ARG A 210 -0.32 -5.71 17.49
N VAL A 211 -0.02 -6.93 17.05
CA VAL A 211 0.22 -8.10 17.91
C VAL A 211 1.71 -8.45 17.90
N GLY A 212 2.16 -9.13 18.95
CA GLY A 212 3.55 -9.56 19.10
C GLY A 212 4.57 -8.42 19.17
N GLY A 213 5.82 -8.80 19.38
CA GLY A 213 6.96 -7.94 19.17
C GLY A 213 7.37 -7.94 17.70
N ARG A 214 7.63 -6.77 17.12
CA ARG A 214 8.12 -6.64 15.74
C ARG A 214 9.42 -7.42 15.56
N MET A 215 9.50 -8.31 14.57
CA MET A 215 10.69 -9.12 14.26
C MET A 215 11.27 -9.84 15.50
N SER A 216 10.40 -10.31 16.42
CA SER A 216 10.81 -10.62 17.79
C SER A 216 10.87 -12.12 18.14
N ARG A 217 10.80 -13.01 17.15
CA ARG A 217 10.96 -14.47 17.34
C ARG A 217 10.04 -15.02 18.44
N ASN A 218 8.73 -14.85 18.24
CA ASN A 218 7.63 -15.18 19.15
C ASN A 218 7.49 -14.32 20.40
N ALA A 219 8.46 -13.46 20.74
CA ALA A 219 8.31 -12.60 21.90
C ALA A 219 7.22 -11.55 21.66
N ASP A 220 6.42 -11.30 22.69
CA ASP A 220 5.45 -10.21 22.68
C ASP A 220 6.13 -8.87 23.02
N ALA A 221 5.51 -7.75 22.64
CA ALA A 221 6.01 -6.42 22.96
C ALA A 221 5.97 -6.14 24.47
N LEU A 222 4.94 -6.64 25.15
CA LEU A 222 4.81 -6.69 26.60
C LEU A 222 4.24 -8.07 26.98
N PRO A 223 4.62 -8.67 28.11
CA PRO A 223 4.15 -10.01 28.48
C PRO A 223 2.62 -10.13 28.47
N GLY A 224 2.08 -11.05 27.65
CA GLY A 224 0.64 -11.33 27.52
C GLY A 224 -0.18 -10.21 26.88
N ARG A 225 0.46 -9.24 26.20
CA ARG A 225 -0.24 -8.11 25.59
C ARG A 225 -1.15 -8.55 24.46
N THR A 226 -0.67 -9.46 23.61
CA THR A 226 -1.36 -9.92 22.40
C THR A 226 -2.70 -10.55 22.75
N GLU A 227 -2.71 -11.53 23.65
CA GLU A 227 -3.93 -12.26 24.01
C GLU A 227 -4.96 -11.33 24.68
N ASN A 228 -4.49 -10.43 25.56
CA ASN A 228 -5.35 -9.47 26.24
C ASN A 228 -5.89 -8.39 25.29
N LEU A 229 -5.07 -7.90 24.36
CA LEU A 229 -5.48 -6.92 23.35
C LEU A 229 -6.51 -7.49 22.39
N ILE A 230 -6.31 -8.71 21.86
CA ILE A 230 -7.29 -9.36 20.98
C ILE A 230 -8.64 -9.49 21.68
N ARG A 231 -8.65 -9.99 22.92
CA ARG A 231 -9.89 -10.14 23.71
C ARG A 231 -10.58 -8.80 23.94
N LEU A 232 -9.84 -7.77 24.36
CA LEU A 232 -10.41 -6.47 24.67
C LEU A 232 -10.91 -5.74 23.41
N ALA A 233 -10.16 -5.82 22.32
CA ALA A 233 -10.55 -5.27 21.02
C ALA A 233 -11.81 -5.96 20.49
N GLY A 234 -11.90 -7.29 20.57
CA GLY A 234 -13.11 -8.04 20.20
C GLY A 234 -14.34 -7.61 21.00
N LYS A 235 -14.20 -7.46 22.32
CA LYS A 235 -15.30 -6.97 23.17
C LYS A 235 -15.73 -5.53 22.85
N THR A 236 -14.78 -4.67 22.50
CA THR A 236 -15.02 -3.23 22.35
C THR A 236 -15.48 -2.85 20.96
N PHE A 237 -14.93 -3.48 19.93
CA PHE A 237 -15.12 -3.11 18.53
C PHE A 237 -15.87 -4.17 17.72
N GLY A 238 -15.91 -5.42 18.21
CA GLY A 238 -16.55 -6.54 17.52
C GLY A 238 -18.02 -6.26 17.18
N GLY A 239 -18.43 -6.63 15.97
CA GLY A 239 -19.78 -6.41 15.45
C GLY A 239 -20.09 -4.97 15.01
N SER A 240 -19.23 -3.99 15.32
CA SER A 240 -19.40 -2.59 14.92
C SER A 240 -18.33 -2.07 13.97
N TYR A 241 -17.14 -2.67 14.00
CA TYR A 241 -15.99 -2.30 13.17
C TYR A 241 -15.31 -3.54 12.59
N ASP A 242 -14.73 -3.38 11.41
CA ASP A 242 -13.82 -4.35 10.83
C ASP A 242 -12.48 -4.30 11.57
N ILE A 243 -12.03 -5.45 12.09
CA ILE A 243 -10.82 -5.57 12.90
C ILE A 243 -9.72 -6.25 12.09
N HIS A 244 -8.57 -5.62 12.02
CA HIS A 244 -7.36 -6.15 11.41
C HIS A 244 -6.24 -6.24 12.44
N ALA A 245 -5.33 -7.20 12.28
CA ALA A 245 -4.14 -7.32 13.11
C ALA A 245 -2.89 -7.50 12.25
N ASP A 246 -1.76 -6.96 12.69
CA ASP A 246 -0.46 -7.14 12.05
C ASP A 246 0.59 -7.49 13.11
N SER A 247 1.34 -8.57 12.88
CA SER A 247 2.45 -9.00 13.73
C SER A 247 3.80 -8.41 13.38
N ASN A 248 3.99 -7.91 12.16
CA ASN A 248 5.27 -7.51 11.59
C ASN A 248 6.34 -8.59 11.82
N SER A 249 6.13 -9.76 11.24
CA SER A 249 7.11 -10.85 11.20
C SER A 249 7.49 -11.37 12.60
N SER A 250 6.53 -11.41 13.53
CA SER A 250 6.81 -11.76 14.91
C SER A 250 7.02 -13.25 15.12
N TYR A 251 6.23 -14.10 14.44
CA TYR A 251 5.99 -15.46 14.88
C TYR A 251 6.58 -16.53 13.96
N ASP A 252 6.91 -17.69 14.52
CA ASP A 252 6.97 -18.93 13.75
C ASP A 252 5.54 -19.45 13.41
N PRO A 253 5.40 -20.44 12.51
CA PRO A 253 4.07 -20.93 12.12
C PRO A 253 3.21 -21.44 13.29
N PRO A 254 3.71 -22.25 14.25
CA PRO A 254 2.91 -22.69 15.38
C PRO A 254 2.31 -21.53 16.20
N LYS A 255 3.12 -20.53 16.58
CA LYS A 255 2.63 -19.40 17.36
C LYS A 255 1.73 -18.48 16.53
N ALA A 256 2.04 -18.30 15.24
CA ALA A 256 1.18 -17.55 14.32
C ALA A 256 -0.21 -18.18 14.21
N ILE A 257 -0.30 -19.50 14.07
CA ILE A 257 -1.58 -20.21 14.00
C ILE A 257 -2.35 -20.03 15.31
N GLU A 258 -1.70 -20.16 16.46
CA GLU A 258 -2.31 -19.92 17.78
C GLU A 258 -2.94 -18.53 17.87
N VAL A 259 -2.20 -17.48 17.51
CA VAL A 259 -2.69 -16.09 17.50
C VAL A 259 -3.79 -15.88 16.47
N GLY A 260 -3.64 -16.47 15.28
CA GLY A 260 -4.64 -16.46 14.22
C GLY A 260 -5.99 -17.03 14.66
N ARG A 261 -6.00 -18.14 15.41
CA ARG A 261 -7.23 -18.70 16.01
C ARG A 261 -7.91 -17.76 16.99
N MET A 262 -7.14 -16.98 17.75
CA MET A 262 -7.71 -15.96 18.64
C MET A 262 -8.37 -14.82 17.83
N LEU A 263 -7.75 -14.42 16.72
CA LEU A 263 -8.30 -13.41 15.81
C LEU A 263 -9.58 -13.89 15.12
N GLU A 264 -9.65 -15.15 14.70
CA GLU A 264 -10.88 -15.79 14.22
C GLU A 264 -12.00 -15.72 15.27
N GLY A 265 -11.67 -15.99 16.53
CA GLY A 265 -12.63 -15.96 17.64
C GLY A 265 -13.28 -14.60 17.89
N ILE A 266 -12.69 -13.50 17.40
CA ILE A 266 -13.28 -12.16 17.48
C ILE A 266 -13.83 -11.67 16.13
N GLY A 267 -13.82 -12.52 15.09
CA GLY A 267 -14.27 -12.14 13.75
C GLY A 267 -13.38 -11.12 13.06
N ALA A 268 -12.06 -11.15 13.30
CA ALA A 268 -11.13 -10.28 12.59
C ALA A 268 -11.10 -10.60 11.07
N VAL A 269 -10.89 -9.57 10.26
CA VAL A 269 -11.04 -9.60 8.80
C VAL A 269 -9.80 -10.18 8.10
N TYR A 270 -8.59 -9.84 8.56
CA TYR A 270 -7.37 -10.47 8.10
C TYR A 270 -6.26 -10.40 9.17
N PHE A 271 -5.28 -11.31 9.05
CA PHE A 271 -4.06 -11.34 9.84
C PHE A 271 -2.83 -11.07 8.95
N GLU A 272 -2.18 -9.94 9.19
CA GLU A 272 -1.07 -9.42 8.37
C GLU A 272 0.30 -9.84 8.93
N GLU A 273 1.16 -10.28 8.01
CA GLU A 273 2.58 -10.62 8.24
C GLU A 273 2.83 -11.48 9.49
N PRO A 274 2.20 -12.68 9.61
CA PRO A 274 2.34 -13.58 10.75
C PRO A 274 3.80 -13.96 11.04
N CYS A 275 4.50 -14.36 9.98
CA CYS A 275 5.85 -14.91 10.00
C CYS A 275 6.85 -13.95 9.35
N PRO A 276 8.18 -14.17 9.54
CA PRO A 276 9.20 -13.44 8.79
C PRO A 276 8.83 -13.30 7.31
N PHE A 277 8.73 -12.07 6.83
CA PHE A 277 8.14 -11.74 5.53
C PHE A 277 8.85 -12.43 4.35
N ASP A 278 10.13 -12.77 4.49
CA ASP A 278 10.94 -13.46 3.49
C ASP A 278 10.87 -14.99 3.58
N HIS A 279 10.19 -15.54 4.60
CA HIS A 279 9.89 -16.96 4.78
C HIS A 279 8.50 -17.30 4.21
N LEU A 280 8.40 -17.36 2.88
CA LEU A 280 7.13 -17.50 2.16
C LEU A 280 6.39 -18.81 2.50
N GLU A 281 7.12 -19.91 2.65
CA GLU A 281 6.57 -21.22 3.01
C GLU A 281 6.05 -21.27 4.43
N ASP A 282 6.65 -20.51 5.36
CA ASP A 282 6.17 -20.42 6.73
C ASP A 282 4.85 -19.65 6.80
N THR A 283 4.77 -18.52 6.11
CA THR A 283 3.51 -17.75 5.98
C THR A 283 2.42 -18.59 5.31
N LYS A 284 2.78 -19.38 4.29
CA LYS A 284 1.86 -20.31 3.64
C LYS A 284 1.28 -21.35 4.61
N LYS A 285 2.08 -21.95 5.50
CA LYS A 285 1.58 -22.91 6.50
C LYS A 285 0.50 -22.27 7.38
N VAL A 286 0.65 -21.00 7.71
CA VAL A 286 -0.34 -20.24 8.49
C VAL A 286 -1.60 -19.99 7.66
N ALA A 287 -1.46 -19.52 6.41
CA ALA A 287 -2.59 -19.29 5.50
C ALA A 287 -3.40 -20.57 5.20
N ASP A 288 -2.72 -21.71 5.04
CA ASP A 288 -3.37 -23.00 4.81
C ASP A 288 -4.08 -23.53 6.06
N ALA A 289 -3.59 -23.19 7.26
CA ALA A 289 -4.16 -23.66 8.52
C ALA A 289 -5.35 -22.81 8.99
N LEU A 290 -5.35 -21.51 8.70
CA LEU A 290 -6.35 -20.56 9.18
C LEU A 290 -7.52 -20.40 8.20
N THR A 291 -8.65 -19.97 8.74
CA THR A 291 -9.84 -19.49 8.01
C THR A 291 -9.86 -17.97 7.91
N ILE A 292 -9.23 -17.25 8.85
CA ILE A 292 -8.97 -15.82 8.69
C ILE A 292 -7.97 -15.62 7.54
N PRO A 293 -8.25 -14.74 6.56
CA PRO A 293 -7.31 -14.41 5.50
C PRO A 293 -5.96 -13.94 6.04
N VAL A 294 -4.88 -14.47 5.48
CA VAL A 294 -3.51 -14.01 5.77
C VAL A 294 -3.07 -13.00 4.72
N ALA A 295 -2.54 -11.86 5.16
CA ALA A 295 -2.07 -10.79 4.29
C ALA A 295 -0.55 -10.58 4.40
N GLY A 296 0.09 -10.07 3.35
CA GLY A 296 1.49 -9.68 3.41
C GLY A 296 2.08 -9.12 2.12
N GLY A 297 3.34 -8.74 2.18
CA GLY A 297 4.12 -8.27 1.03
C GLY A 297 4.56 -6.81 1.08
N GLU A 298 4.40 -6.10 2.21
CA GLU A 298 4.78 -4.68 2.27
C GLU A 298 6.28 -4.47 1.97
N GLN A 299 7.15 -5.38 2.41
CA GLN A 299 8.60 -5.32 2.14
C GLN A 299 9.01 -6.08 0.88
N GLU A 300 8.08 -6.76 0.20
CA GLU A 300 8.38 -7.54 -0.99
C GLU A 300 8.54 -6.62 -2.20
N TYR A 301 9.60 -6.85 -2.97
CA TYR A 301 9.98 -6.05 -4.14
C TYR A 301 10.25 -6.87 -5.40
N SER A 302 10.10 -8.19 -5.31
CA SER A 302 10.34 -9.15 -6.39
C SER A 302 9.04 -9.57 -7.05
N ASP A 303 8.96 -9.32 -8.36
CA ASP A 303 7.85 -9.77 -9.22
C ASP A 303 7.66 -11.28 -9.11
N TRP A 304 8.77 -12.02 -9.02
CA TRP A 304 8.78 -13.47 -8.89
C TRP A 304 8.24 -13.97 -7.55
N ARG A 305 8.51 -13.24 -6.46
CA ARG A 305 8.00 -13.62 -5.13
C ARG A 305 6.52 -13.28 -4.99
N PHE A 306 6.06 -12.14 -5.49
CA PHE A 306 4.61 -11.88 -5.59
C PHE A 306 3.90 -12.91 -6.46
N ARG A 307 4.46 -13.23 -7.63
CA ARG A 307 3.93 -14.28 -8.50
C ARG A 307 3.87 -15.63 -7.78
N TRP A 308 4.89 -15.98 -7.00
CA TRP A 308 4.87 -17.20 -6.18
C TRP A 308 3.78 -17.15 -5.10
N MET A 309 3.67 -16.04 -4.37
CA MET A 309 2.66 -15.84 -3.33
C MET A 309 1.25 -16.02 -3.89
N ILE A 310 0.99 -15.48 -5.09
CA ILE A 310 -0.32 -15.60 -5.76
C ILE A 310 -0.54 -17.02 -6.26
N ALA A 311 0.41 -17.59 -7.02
CA ALA A 311 0.28 -18.92 -7.62
C ALA A 311 0.10 -20.05 -6.58
N ASN A 312 0.71 -19.90 -5.40
CA ASN A 312 0.73 -20.92 -4.36
C ASN A 312 -0.19 -20.61 -3.18
N ARG A 313 -0.96 -19.51 -3.24
CA ARG A 313 -1.71 -18.99 -2.10
C ARG A 313 -0.82 -18.91 -0.85
N GLY A 314 0.36 -18.30 -1.03
CA GLY A 314 1.29 -18.01 0.07
C GLY A 314 0.73 -16.98 1.05
N VAL A 315 -0.13 -16.11 0.54
CA VAL A 315 -1.03 -15.22 1.28
C VAL A 315 -2.39 -15.21 0.56
N ASP A 316 -3.45 -14.82 1.27
CA ASP A 316 -4.78 -14.58 0.69
C ASP A 316 -4.93 -13.14 0.17
N ILE A 317 -4.14 -12.20 0.71
CA ILE A 317 -4.15 -10.77 0.32
C ILE A 317 -2.72 -10.28 0.12
N VAL A 318 -2.38 -9.83 -1.09
CA VAL A 318 -1.09 -9.18 -1.38
C VAL A 318 -1.15 -7.68 -1.04
N GLN A 319 -0.06 -7.17 -0.45
CA GLN A 319 0.02 -5.78 0.02
C GLN A 319 1.32 -5.09 -0.45
N PRO A 320 1.54 -4.91 -1.77
CA PRO A 320 2.71 -4.16 -2.25
C PRO A 320 2.67 -2.71 -1.76
N ASP A 321 3.74 -2.26 -1.11
CA ASP A 321 3.93 -0.83 -0.82
C ASP A 321 4.37 -0.11 -2.11
N LEU A 322 3.66 0.96 -2.49
CA LEU A 322 3.88 1.68 -3.74
C LEU A 322 5.31 2.25 -3.85
N HIS A 323 5.93 2.63 -2.74
CA HIS A 323 7.31 3.12 -2.71
C HIS A 323 8.29 1.95 -2.72
N TYR A 324 8.10 0.96 -1.84
CA TYR A 324 9.09 -0.11 -1.64
C TYR A 324 9.13 -1.09 -2.81
N TYR A 325 7.98 -1.34 -3.42
CA TYR A 325 7.84 -2.21 -4.60
C TYR A 325 8.36 -1.56 -5.88
N GLY A 326 8.40 -0.22 -5.92
CA GLY A 326 9.02 0.53 -7.01
C GLY A 326 8.05 1.21 -7.97
N GLY A 327 6.88 1.65 -7.50
CA GLY A 327 5.97 2.53 -8.23
C GLY A 327 4.60 1.94 -8.55
N MET A 328 3.74 2.74 -9.19
CA MET A 328 2.35 2.39 -9.51
C MET A 328 2.30 1.34 -10.62
N VAL A 329 3.11 1.50 -11.67
CA VAL A 329 3.14 0.60 -12.83
C VAL A 329 3.44 -0.82 -12.38
N ARG A 330 4.51 -1.01 -11.58
CA ARG A 330 4.85 -2.31 -11.00
C ARG A 330 3.68 -2.80 -10.14
N SER A 331 3.19 -1.99 -9.20
CA SER A 331 2.13 -2.39 -8.26
C SER A 331 0.85 -2.86 -8.96
N ILE A 332 0.48 -2.26 -10.09
CA ILE A 332 -0.70 -2.68 -10.86
C ILE A 332 -0.49 -4.04 -11.54
N ARG A 333 0.74 -4.40 -11.91
CA ARG A 333 1.04 -5.74 -12.42
C ARG A 333 0.78 -6.80 -11.35
N VAL A 334 1.14 -6.53 -10.09
CA VAL A 334 0.79 -7.40 -8.95
C VAL A 334 -0.72 -7.45 -8.76
N ALA A 335 -1.40 -6.31 -8.79
CA ALA A 335 -2.86 -6.25 -8.65
C ALA A 335 -3.63 -6.94 -9.79
N ARG A 336 -3.03 -7.11 -10.97
CA ARG A 336 -3.62 -7.88 -12.09
C ARG A 336 -3.37 -9.37 -11.98
N MET A 337 -2.26 -9.77 -11.35
CA MET A 337 -1.96 -11.17 -11.08
C MET A 337 -2.86 -11.73 -9.97
N ALA A 338 -3.14 -10.94 -8.92
CA ALA A 338 -3.92 -11.31 -7.75
C ALA A 338 -5.43 -11.30 -8.01
#